data_AF-A0A2K4G7M0-F1
#
_entry.id   AF-A0A2K4G7M0-F1
#
_cell.length_a   1.000
_cell.length_b   1.000
_cell.length_c   1.000
_cell.angle_alpha   90.00
_cell.angle_beta   90.00
_cell.angle_gamma   90.00
#
_symmetry.space_group_name_H-M   'P 1'
#
loop_
_entity.id
_entity.type
_entity.pdbx_description
1 polymer ?
#
loop_
_entity_poly.entity_id
_entity_poly.type
_entity_poly.pdbx_seq_one_letter_code
_entity_poly.pdbx_strand_id
1 'polypeptide(L)'
;MTAHRIGFLIWPSTKALTLALAEEALRVAQRVHPEVVYELVFLQAEPPAEGAWQLPGEAWTGKLENFQKVFLLADEPPTALTPALSSALKQLVRAGCVIGGLSAGVYPLAQLGLLDGYRAAVHWRWQDDFAERFPKVIATSHLFDWDRDRLTACGGMSVLDLLLAVLARDHGAELAGAVSEELVVERIREGGERQRIPLQNRLGSSHPKLTQAVLLMEANIEEPLTTDEIAQHVCVSRRQLERIFKQYLNRVPSQYYLELRLNKARQMLMQTSKSIIQIGLSCGFSSGPHFSSAYRNFFGATPREDRNQRRSSSPFELSSVPSERG
;
A
#
# COMPACT_ATOMS: atom_id res chain seq x y z
N MET A 1 21.54 27.08 -1.85
CA MET A 1 20.77 25.84 -1.69
C MET A 1 19.29 26.21 -1.76
N THR A 2 18.55 25.70 -2.74
CA THR A 2 17.12 25.98 -2.88
C THR A 2 16.35 25.05 -1.95
N ALA A 3 15.69 25.61 -0.92
CA ALA A 3 14.84 24.84 -0.03
C ALA A 3 13.64 24.25 -0.80
N HIS A 4 13.34 22.98 -0.56
CA HIS A 4 12.15 22.31 -1.08
C HIS A 4 10.97 22.61 -0.14
N ARG A 5 10.07 23.48 -0.58
CA ARG A 5 8.87 23.88 0.15
C ARG A 5 7.74 22.88 -0.10
N ILE A 6 7.36 22.17 0.96
CA ILE A 6 6.35 21.12 0.94
C ILE A 6 5.16 21.56 1.80
N GLY A 7 3.98 21.61 1.18
CA GLY A 7 2.73 21.92 1.85
C GLY A 7 1.99 20.66 2.29
N PHE A 8 1.51 20.64 3.53
CA PHE A 8 0.57 19.66 4.05
C PHE A 8 -0.77 20.32 4.27
N LEU A 9 -1.74 20.00 3.42
CA LEU A 9 -3.11 20.48 3.52
C LEU A 9 -3.97 19.43 4.26
N ILE A 10 -4.37 19.76 5.47
CA ILE A 10 -4.88 18.81 6.47
C ILE A 10 -6.38 19.01 6.66
N TRP A 11 -7.17 17.95 6.44
CA TRP A 11 -8.59 17.94 6.81
C TRP A 11 -8.78 17.58 8.28
N PRO A 12 -9.87 18.02 8.93
CA PRO A 12 -10.18 17.68 10.32
C PRO A 12 -10.28 16.18 10.60
N SER A 13 -10.59 15.36 9.59
CA SER A 13 -10.65 13.90 9.72
C SER A 13 -9.27 13.22 9.82
N THR A 14 -8.18 13.95 9.57
CA THR A 14 -6.82 13.41 9.56
C THR A 14 -6.41 12.93 10.94
N LYS A 15 -5.87 11.71 11.01
CA LYS A 15 -5.30 11.13 12.22
C LYS A 15 -3.84 11.54 12.38
N ALA A 16 -3.40 11.66 13.63
CA ALA A 16 -2.01 11.95 14.01
C ALA A 16 -0.99 11.14 13.23
N LEU A 17 -1.24 9.83 13.09
CA LEU A 17 -0.32 8.90 12.46
C LEU A 17 -0.03 9.25 11.00
N THR A 18 -1.04 9.65 10.23
CA THR A 18 -0.89 9.98 8.80
C THR A 18 0.05 11.16 8.60
N LEU A 19 -0.11 12.21 9.42
CA LEU A 19 0.78 13.37 9.39
C LEU A 19 2.17 13.02 9.92
N ALA A 20 2.24 12.33 11.07
CA ALA A 20 3.50 11.98 11.71
C ALA A 20 4.40 11.15 10.79
N LEU A 21 3.86 10.19 10.03
CA LEU A 21 4.64 9.41 9.07
C LEU A 21 5.23 10.27 7.95
N ALA A 22 4.46 11.23 7.43
CA ALA A 22 4.93 12.10 6.35
C ALA A 22 5.95 13.13 6.85
N GLU A 23 5.68 13.76 8.01
CA GLU A 23 6.56 14.74 8.64
C GLU A 23 7.88 14.11 9.10
N GLU A 24 7.82 12.98 9.79
CA GLU A 24 9.02 12.36 10.37
C GLU A 24 9.98 11.87 9.28
N ALA A 25 9.47 11.32 8.16
CA ALA A 25 10.31 10.93 7.02
C ALA A 25 11.16 12.10 6.50
N LEU A 26 10.55 13.29 6.36
CA LEU A 26 11.24 14.49 5.88
C LEU A 26 12.16 15.09 6.94
N ARG A 27 11.74 15.12 8.21
CA ARG A 27 12.59 15.65 9.30
C ARG A 27 13.81 14.79 9.58
N VAL A 28 13.65 13.46 9.52
CA VAL A 28 14.78 12.54 9.62
C VAL A 28 15.72 12.74 8.44
N ALA A 29 15.20 12.92 7.22
CA ALA A 29 16.04 13.23 6.05
C ALA A 29 16.94 14.47 6.28
N GLN A 30 16.38 15.54 6.85
CA GLN A 30 17.17 16.75 7.21
C GLN A 30 18.22 16.49 8.30
N ARG A 31 17.93 15.57 9.23
CA ARG A 31 18.82 15.22 10.34
C ARG A 31 20.02 14.39 9.87
N VAL A 32 19.77 13.40 9.00
CA VAL A 32 20.81 12.49 8.50
C VAL A 32 21.62 13.10 7.36
N HIS A 33 21.10 14.12 6.67
CA HIS A 33 21.71 14.71 5.49
C HIS A 33 21.47 16.24 5.45
N PRO A 34 22.27 17.05 6.18
CA PRO A 34 22.01 18.48 6.44
C PRO A 34 21.91 19.38 5.19
N GLU A 35 22.43 18.95 4.05
CA GLU A 35 22.31 19.64 2.77
C GLU A 35 20.90 19.53 2.15
N VAL A 36 20.08 18.60 2.63
CA VAL A 36 18.68 18.47 2.28
C VAL A 36 17.89 19.46 3.12
N VAL A 37 17.35 20.49 2.48
CA VAL A 37 16.59 21.54 3.15
C VAL A 37 15.14 21.47 2.71
N TYR A 38 14.26 21.06 3.63
CA TYR A 38 12.81 21.13 3.48
C TYR A 38 12.25 22.29 4.29
N GLU A 39 11.35 23.06 3.67
CA GLU A 39 10.46 23.99 4.36
C GLU A 39 9.08 23.36 4.41
N LEU A 40 8.69 22.84 5.58
CA LEU A 40 7.40 22.20 5.78
C LEU A 40 6.36 23.23 6.22
N VAL A 41 5.26 23.33 5.49
CA VAL A 41 4.15 24.24 5.81
C VAL A 41 2.90 23.41 6.07
N PHE A 42 2.30 23.58 7.24
CA PHE A 42 1.09 22.87 7.64
C PHE A 42 -0.11 23.82 7.59
N LEU A 43 -1.14 23.44 6.83
CA LEU A 43 -2.32 24.25 6.59
C LEU A 43 -3.58 23.43 6.87
N GLN A 44 -4.51 23.96 7.64
CA GLN A 44 -5.82 23.37 7.87
C GLN A 44 -6.75 23.72 6.70
N ALA A 45 -7.25 22.71 6.00
CA ALA A 45 -8.13 22.87 4.83
C ALA A 45 -9.50 23.43 5.20
N GLU A 46 -9.96 23.08 6.40
CA GLU A 46 -11.23 23.47 7.00
C GLU A 46 -10.99 23.83 8.48
N PRO A 47 -11.81 24.71 9.07
CA PRO A 47 -11.69 25.00 10.49
C PRO A 47 -11.94 23.71 11.30
N PRO A 48 -11.12 23.44 12.33
CA PRO A 48 -11.32 22.29 13.20
C PRO A 48 -12.65 22.43 13.95
N ALA A 49 -13.28 21.29 14.26
CA ALA A 49 -14.46 21.27 15.12
C ALA A 49 -14.10 21.78 16.53
N GLU A 50 -15.04 22.50 17.15
CA GLU A 50 -14.86 23.06 18.49
C GLU A 50 -14.59 21.95 19.51
N GLY A 51 -13.51 22.08 20.29
CA GLY A 51 -13.09 21.10 21.29
C GLY A 51 -12.43 19.81 20.74
N ALA A 52 -12.24 19.69 19.43
CA ALA A 52 -11.51 18.57 18.85
C ALA A 52 -9.99 18.69 19.09
N TRP A 53 -9.31 17.55 19.20
CA TRP A 53 -7.85 17.51 19.17
C TRP A 53 -7.35 18.00 17.80
N GLN A 54 -6.35 18.89 17.79
CA GLN A 54 -5.89 19.58 16.59
C GLN A 54 -4.48 19.16 16.19
N LEU A 55 -4.31 18.96 14.89
CA LEU A 55 -3.00 18.79 14.25
C LEU A 55 -2.32 20.16 14.07
N PRO A 56 -0.98 20.20 13.96
CA PRO A 56 -0.26 21.45 13.72
C PRO A 56 -0.70 22.09 12.39
N GLY A 57 -0.57 23.41 12.32
CA GLY A 57 -0.82 24.19 11.12
C GLY A 57 -1.80 25.33 11.32
N GLU A 58 -1.70 26.32 10.45
CA GLU A 58 -2.57 27.50 10.46
C GLU A 58 -3.78 27.28 9.56
N ALA A 59 -4.86 28.01 9.80
CA ALA A 59 -6.00 28.00 8.90
C ALA A 59 -5.56 28.46 7.50
N TRP A 60 -5.94 27.70 6.46
CA TRP A 60 -5.68 28.13 5.09
C TRP A 60 -6.48 29.40 4.77
N THR A 61 -5.80 30.44 4.28
CA THR A 61 -6.35 31.80 4.09
C THR A 61 -6.66 32.14 2.63
N GLY A 62 -6.78 31.14 1.75
CA GLY A 62 -7.17 31.35 0.34
C GLY A 62 -6.03 31.24 -0.68
N LYS A 63 -4.77 31.15 -0.24
CA LYS A 63 -3.60 31.06 -1.14
C LYS A 63 -2.81 29.78 -0.93
N LEU A 64 -2.44 29.14 -2.04
CA LEU A 64 -1.49 28.05 -2.08
C LEU A 64 -0.50 28.36 -3.20
N GLU A 65 0.65 28.92 -2.84
CA GLU A 65 1.64 29.45 -3.79
C GLU A 65 3.04 29.01 -3.37
N ASN A 66 3.96 28.91 -4.34
CA ASN A 66 5.38 28.60 -4.14
C ASN A 66 5.64 27.27 -3.43
N PHE A 67 4.87 26.22 -3.74
CA PHE A 67 5.13 24.87 -3.28
C PHE A 67 5.68 24.01 -4.42
N GLN A 68 6.73 23.22 -4.16
CA GLN A 68 7.18 22.19 -5.10
C GLN A 68 6.30 20.95 -4.99
N LYS A 69 5.89 20.59 -3.77
CA LYS A 69 4.98 19.47 -3.50
C LYS A 69 3.88 19.88 -2.52
N VAL A 70 2.65 19.45 -2.75
CA VAL A 70 1.55 19.59 -1.79
C VAL A 70 0.88 18.24 -1.57
N PHE A 71 0.77 17.82 -0.31
CA PHE A 71 0.07 16.61 0.11
C PHE A 71 -1.24 16.97 0.80
N LEU A 72 -2.33 16.36 0.34
CA LEU A 72 -3.67 16.46 0.92
C LEU A 72 -3.84 15.28 1.87
N LEU A 73 -4.16 15.57 3.13
CA LEU A 73 -4.32 14.58 4.19
C LEU A 73 -5.76 14.56 4.65
N ALA A 74 -6.36 13.38 4.65
CA ALA A 74 -7.65 13.09 5.25
C ALA A 74 -7.71 11.59 5.54
N ASP A 75 -8.27 11.15 6.67
CA ASP A 75 -8.49 9.72 6.94
C ASP A 75 -9.94 9.26 6.72
N GLU A 76 -10.84 10.21 6.49
CA GLU A 76 -12.20 9.97 6.00
C GLU A 76 -12.44 10.87 4.77
N PRO A 77 -13.16 10.40 3.73
CA PRO A 77 -13.40 11.16 2.51
C PRO A 77 -14.06 12.53 2.80
N PRO A 78 -13.44 13.65 2.42
CA PRO A 78 -14.07 14.96 2.54
C PRO A 78 -15.37 15.04 1.75
N THR A 79 -16.41 15.57 2.38
CA THR A 79 -17.77 15.61 1.81
C THR A 79 -17.94 16.71 0.77
N ALA A 80 -17.33 17.89 0.97
CA ALA A 80 -17.44 19.02 0.07
C ALA A 80 -16.11 19.81 -0.01
N LEU A 81 -15.91 20.49 -1.13
CA LEU A 81 -14.81 21.42 -1.33
C LEU A 81 -15.36 22.82 -1.54
N THR A 82 -14.79 23.80 -0.83
CA THR A 82 -15.16 25.20 -1.07
C THR A 82 -14.71 25.64 -2.47
N PRO A 83 -15.42 26.57 -3.13
CA PRO A 83 -15.01 27.09 -4.43
C PRO A 83 -13.61 27.72 -4.40
N ALA A 84 -13.27 28.39 -3.30
CA ALA A 84 -11.95 28.97 -3.10
C ALA A 84 -10.86 27.89 -3.09
N LEU A 85 -11.05 26.82 -2.31
CA LEU A 85 -10.05 25.75 -2.21
C LEU A 85 -9.91 24.99 -3.53
N SER A 86 -11.04 24.75 -4.19
CA SER A 86 -11.10 24.16 -5.53
C SER A 86 -10.30 24.96 -6.55
N SER A 87 -10.42 26.29 -6.51
CA SER A 87 -9.65 27.19 -7.39
C SER A 87 -8.16 27.15 -7.07
N ALA A 88 -7.79 27.24 -5.79
CA ALA A 88 -6.40 27.23 -5.35
C ALA A 88 -5.68 25.91 -5.72
N LEU A 89 -6.31 24.76 -5.51
CA LEU A 89 -5.75 23.46 -5.90
C LEU A 89 -5.55 23.35 -7.42
N LYS A 90 -6.51 23.84 -8.22
CA LYS A 90 -6.37 23.88 -9.68
C LYS A 90 -5.26 24.83 -10.14
N GLN A 91 -5.09 25.97 -9.47
CA GLN A 91 -4.02 26.92 -9.76
C GLN A 91 -2.65 26.34 -9.43
N LEU A 92 -2.49 25.65 -8.29
CA LEU A 92 -1.26 24.93 -7.94
C LEU A 92 -0.84 23.95 -9.04
N VAL A 93 -1.77 23.11 -9.50
CA VAL A 93 -1.49 22.13 -10.55
C VAL A 93 -1.10 22.82 -11.86
N ARG A 94 -1.79 23.91 -12.23
CA ARG A 94 -1.43 24.71 -13.43
C ARG A 94 -0.05 25.36 -13.31
N ALA A 95 0.40 25.68 -12.10
CA ALA A 95 1.73 26.20 -11.83
C ALA A 95 2.81 25.10 -11.84
N GLY A 96 2.47 23.85 -12.14
CA GLY A 96 3.42 22.73 -12.18
C GLY A 96 3.75 22.13 -10.82
N CYS A 97 2.97 22.45 -9.78
CA CYS A 97 3.14 21.85 -8.46
C CYS A 97 2.80 20.36 -8.51
N VAL A 98 3.69 19.53 -7.99
CA VAL A 98 3.43 18.11 -7.78
C VAL A 98 2.45 17.97 -6.62
N ILE A 99 1.35 17.26 -6.82
CA ILE A 99 0.28 17.18 -5.82
C ILE A 99 -0.02 15.73 -5.47
N GLY A 100 -0.35 15.47 -4.20
CA GLY A 100 -0.61 14.13 -3.75
C GLY A 100 -1.73 14.02 -2.73
N GLY A 101 -2.30 12.82 -2.63
CA GLY A 101 -3.33 12.47 -1.67
C GLY A 101 -2.87 11.33 -0.77
N LEU A 102 -2.92 11.54 0.54
CA LEU A 102 -2.58 10.53 1.54
C LEU A 102 -3.85 10.02 2.20
N SER A 103 -4.01 8.70 2.27
CA SER A 103 -5.22 8.05 2.80
C SER A 103 -6.46 8.50 2.00
N ALA A 104 -7.51 9.03 2.63
CA ALA A 104 -8.68 9.59 1.95
C ALA A 104 -8.43 10.97 1.30
N GLY A 105 -7.24 11.56 1.44
CA GLY A 105 -6.85 12.82 0.79
C GLY A 105 -6.80 12.77 -0.75
N VAL A 106 -6.95 11.58 -1.33
CA VAL A 106 -7.13 11.37 -2.78
C VAL A 106 -8.50 11.87 -3.29
N TYR A 107 -9.53 11.90 -2.43
CA TYR A 107 -10.90 12.28 -2.82
C TYR A 107 -11.02 13.71 -3.33
N PRO A 108 -10.46 14.74 -2.67
CA PRO A 108 -10.49 16.10 -3.20
C PRO A 108 -9.90 16.24 -4.60
N LEU A 109 -8.81 15.52 -4.88
CA LEU A 109 -8.17 15.54 -6.20
C LEU A 109 -9.09 14.93 -7.27
N ALA A 110 -9.74 13.80 -6.95
CA ALA A 110 -10.69 13.15 -7.83
C ALA A 110 -11.96 13.99 -8.08
N GLN A 111 -12.52 14.59 -7.03
CA GLN A 111 -13.68 15.49 -7.11
C GLN A 111 -13.45 16.68 -8.05
N LEU A 112 -12.21 17.16 -8.14
CA LEU A 112 -11.83 18.28 -9.01
C LEU A 112 -11.45 17.83 -10.44
N GLY A 113 -11.46 16.54 -10.73
CA GLY A 113 -11.00 15.95 -11.99
C GLY A 113 -9.48 15.99 -12.16
N LEU A 114 -8.71 16.25 -11.08
CA LEU A 114 -7.25 16.36 -11.12
C LEU A 114 -6.55 15.00 -11.26
N LEU A 115 -7.29 13.91 -11.11
CA LEU A 115 -6.84 12.53 -11.29
C LEU A 115 -7.42 11.85 -12.54
N ASP A 116 -8.17 12.58 -13.38
CA ASP A 116 -8.73 12.03 -14.62
C ASP A 116 -7.60 11.50 -15.53
N GLY A 117 -7.61 10.19 -15.80
CA GLY A 117 -6.56 9.51 -16.58
C GLY A 117 -5.26 9.24 -15.82
N TYR A 118 -5.25 9.39 -14.49
CA TYR A 118 -4.12 9.05 -13.63
C TYR A 118 -4.38 7.75 -12.87
N ARG A 119 -3.29 7.04 -12.55
CA ARG A 119 -3.30 6.01 -11.53
C ARG A 119 -3.29 6.63 -10.14
N ALA A 120 -4.12 6.11 -9.26
CA ALA A 120 -4.18 6.53 -7.87
C ALA A 120 -4.37 5.34 -6.95
N ALA A 121 -3.52 5.23 -5.92
CA ALA A 121 -3.67 4.26 -4.86
C ALA A 121 -4.80 4.70 -3.93
N VAL A 122 -5.77 3.81 -3.72
CA VAL A 122 -6.96 4.08 -2.89
C VAL A 122 -6.99 3.08 -1.76
N HIS A 123 -7.28 3.52 -0.54
CA HIS A 123 -7.45 2.60 0.59
C HIS A 123 -8.51 1.55 0.28
N TRP A 124 -8.23 0.28 0.56
CA TRP A 124 -9.11 -0.86 0.24
C TRP A 124 -10.57 -0.66 0.72
N ARG A 125 -10.76 0.06 1.84
CA ARG A 125 -12.09 0.36 2.41
C ARG A 125 -12.98 1.16 1.46
N TRP A 126 -12.35 1.96 0.61
CA TRP A 126 -12.98 2.95 -0.26
C TRP A 126 -12.84 2.60 -1.74
N GLN A 127 -12.19 1.47 -2.07
CA GLN A 127 -11.83 1.13 -3.44
C GLN A 127 -13.03 1.12 -4.38
N ASP A 128 -14.10 0.43 -3.99
CA ASP A 128 -15.29 0.25 -4.83
C ASP A 128 -16.07 1.56 -4.98
N ASP A 129 -16.36 2.26 -3.87
CA ASP A 129 -17.01 3.59 -3.86
C ASP A 129 -16.23 4.59 -4.73
N PHE A 130 -14.91 4.63 -4.58
CA PHE A 130 -14.08 5.56 -5.31
C PHE A 130 -14.07 5.25 -6.81
N ALA A 131 -13.94 3.97 -7.19
CA ALA A 131 -13.94 3.56 -8.59
C ALA A 131 -15.29 3.83 -9.27
N GLU A 132 -16.41 3.65 -8.56
CA GLU A 132 -17.74 3.96 -9.05
C GLU A 132 -17.96 5.48 -9.23
N ARG A 133 -17.55 6.28 -8.25
CA ARG A 133 -17.72 7.74 -8.28
C ARG A 133 -16.79 8.44 -9.26
N PHE A 134 -15.60 7.90 -9.50
CA PHE A 134 -14.56 8.53 -10.32
C PHE A 134 -14.04 7.56 -11.40
N PRO A 135 -14.88 7.17 -12.38
CA PRO A 135 -14.55 6.14 -13.36
C PRO A 135 -13.42 6.51 -14.33
N LYS A 136 -13.04 7.80 -14.38
CA LYS A 136 -11.91 8.28 -15.18
C LYS A 136 -10.57 8.10 -14.47
N VAL A 137 -10.57 7.81 -13.17
CA VAL A 137 -9.35 7.56 -12.39
C VAL A 137 -9.06 6.07 -12.43
N ILE A 138 -7.80 5.70 -12.68
CA ILE A 138 -7.36 4.31 -12.61
C ILE A 138 -7.07 3.99 -11.14
N ALA A 139 -8.12 3.67 -10.39
CA ALA A 139 -8.01 3.33 -8.97
C ALA A 139 -7.30 1.99 -8.78
N THR A 140 -6.21 1.97 -8.01
CA THR A 140 -5.41 0.76 -7.77
C THR A 140 -5.49 0.32 -6.30
N SER A 141 -5.18 -0.96 -6.07
CA SER A 141 -5.00 -1.55 -4.73
C SER A 141 -3.53 -1.57 -4.28
N HIS A 142 -2.70 -0.72 -4.90
CA HIS A 142 -1.30 -0.54 -4.55
C HIS A 142 -1.14 0.12 -3.17
N LEU A 143 0.04 0.00 -2.58
CA LEU A 143 0.40 0.76 -1.37
C LEU A 143 0.46 2.25 -1.72
N PHE A 144 1.17 2.58 -2.80
CA PHE A 144 1.20 3.93 -3.33
C PHE A 144 1.38 3.92 -4.86
N ASP A 145 0.91 4.98 -5.52
CA ASP A 145 1.16 5.25 -6.93
C ASP A 145 1.82 6.61 -7.08
N TRP A 146 2.90 6.64 -7.86
CA TRP A 146 3.50 7.85 -8.39
C TRP A 146 3.30 7.86 -9.90
N ASP A 147 2.28 8.58 -10.36
CA ASP A 147 1.97 8.74 -11.77
C ASP A 147 2.20 10.19 -12.18
N ARG A 148 3.29 10.44 -12.92
CA ARG A 148 3.74 11.77 -13.37
C ARG A 148 3.86 12.75 -12.18
N ASP A 149 2.96 13.72 -12.09
CA ASP A 149 2.87 14.78 -11.09
C ASP A 149 1.77 14.51 -10.04
N ARG A 150 1.33 13.25 -9.90
CA ARG A 150 0.38 12.78 -8.89
C ARG A 150 0.99 11.70 -8.00
N LEU A 151 1.00 11.94 -6.69
CA LEU A 151 1.54 11.00 -5.70
C LEU A 151 0.41 10.59 -4.74
N THR A 152 0.07 9.32 -4.68
CA THR A 152 -1.04 8.86 -3.85
C THR A 152 -0.61 7.67 -3.01
N ALA A 153 -0.97 7.68 -1.73
CA ALA A 153 -0.72 6.57 -0.83
C ALA A 153 -2.03 6.14 -0.18
N CYS A 154 -2.27 4.84 -0.09
CA CYS A 154 -3.53 4.29 0.41
C CYS A 154 -3.76 4.57 1.91
N GLY A 155 -2.76 5.05 2.65
CA GLY A 155 -2.83 5.38 4.07
C GLY A 155 -1.99 4.44 4.96
N GLY A 156 -1.92 4.77 6.26
CA GLY A 156 -1.04 4.07 7.20
C GLY A 156 0.42 4.08 6.75
N MET A 157 1.12 2.96 6.92
CA MET A 157 2.56 2.87 6.60
C MET A 157 2.91 3.08 5.11
N SER A 158 1.92 3.03 4.19
CA SER A 158 2.15 3.37 2.78
C SER A 158 2.54 4.83 2.56
N VAL A 159 2.16 5.72 3.49
CA VAL A 159 2.59 7.11 3.50
C VAL A 159 4.11 7.18 3.62
N LEU A 160 4.68 6.45 4.57
CA LEU A 160 6.14 6.37 4.74
C LEU A 160 6.81 5.76 3.51
N ASP A 161 6.27 4.68 2.94
CA ASP A 161 6.83 4.08 1.72
C ASP A 161 6.88 5.07 0.56
N LEU A 162 5.80 5.84 0.36
CA LEU A 162 5.74 6.89 -0.67
C LEU A 162 6.80 7.96 -0.41
N LEU A 163 6.95 8.44 0.82
CA LEU A 163 7.92 9.48 1.15
C LEU A 163 9.36 8.98 1.00
N LEU A 164 9.65 7.72 1.35
CA LEU A 164 10.95 7.10 1.08
C LEU A 164 11.23 7.03 -0.42
N ALA A 165 10.22 6.72 -1.25
CA ALA A 165 10.36 6.75 -2.70
C ALA A 165 10.60 8.19 -3.23
N VAL A 166 9.96 9.21 -2.63
CA VAL A 166 10.22 10.63 -2.92
C VAL A 166 11.66 11.00 -2.60
N LEU A 167 12.15 10.65 -1.42
CA LEU A 167 13.54 10.90 -1.01
C LEU A 167 14.53 10.21 -1.96
N ALA A 168 14.27 8.95 -2.32
CA ALA A 168 15.11 8.21 -3.25
C ALA A 168 15.17 8.86 -4.64
N ARG A 169 14.04 9.40 -5.12
CA ARG A 169 13.94 10.06 -6.42
C ARG A 169 14.59 11.44 -6.45
N ASP A 170 14.41 12.22 -5.38
CA ASP A 170 14.85 13.61 -5.30
C ASP A 170 16.33 13.72 -4.90
N HIS A 171 16.82 12.81 -4.05
CA HIS A 171 18.16 12.90 -3.44
C HIS A 171 19.01 11.63 -3.57
N GLY A 172 18.47 10.56 -4.15
CA GLY A 172 19.17 9.29 -4.33
C GLY A 172 18.83 8.24 -3.26
N ALA A 173 19.08 6.98 -3.61
CA ALA A 173 18.69 5.83 -2.80
C ALA A 173 19.40 5.77 -1.43
N GLU A 174 20.59 6.36 -1.31
CA GLU A 174 21.36 6.40 -0.05
C GLU A 174 20.61 7.14 1.05
N LEU A 175 20.04 8.32 0.74
CA LEU A 175 19.25 9.09 1.70
C LEU A 175 18.02 8.30 2.17
N ALA A 176 17.28 7.71 1.22
CA ALA A 176 16.11 6.90 1.57
C ALA A 176 16.49 5.69 2.44
N GLY A 177 17.64 5.07 2.18
CA GLY A 177 18.21 4.02 3.01
C GLY A 177 18.49 4.50 4.44
N ALA A 178 19.21 5.60 4.60
CA ALA A 178 19.53 6.16 5.92
C ALA A 178 18.26 6.54 6.72
N VAL A 179 17.26 7.13 6.08
CA VAL A 179 15.97 7.44 6.72
C VAL A 179 15.23 6.16 7.11
N SER A 180 15.24 5.14 6.25
CA SER A 180 14.64 3.83 6.55
C SER A 180 15.29 3.16 7.76
N GLU A 181 16.62 3.27 7.91
CA GLU A 181 17.38 2.71 9.04
C GLU A 181 17.08 3.45 10.35
N GLU A 182 17.11 4.78 10.36
CA GLU A 182 16.79 5.60 11.54
C GLU A 182 15.36 5.33 12.04
N LEU A 183 14.42 5.12 11.11
CA LEU A 183 13.03 4.81 11.41
C LEU A 183 12.77 3.31 11.68
N VAL A 184 13.82 2.48 11.65
CA VAL A 184 13.75 1.03 11.92
C VAL A 184 12.71 0.34 11.03
N VAL A 185 12.66 0.74 9.75
CA VAL A 185 11.75 0.14 8.77
C VAL A 185 12.33 -1.18 8.29
N GLU A 186 11.59 -2.28 8.50
CA GLU A 186 12.04 -3.65 8.17
C GLU A 186 12.53 -3.79 6.72
N ARG A 187 11.83 -3.13 5.77
CA ARG A 187 12.25 -3.00 4.38
C ARG A 187 11.53 -1.84 3.69
N ILE A 188 12.17 -1.27 2.68
CA ILE A 188 11.52 -0.35 1.75
C ILE A 188 10.60 -1.16 0.84
N ARG A 189 9.30 -0.84 0.86
CA ARG A 189 8.28 -1.51 0.04
C ARG A 189 8.11 -0.79 -1.29
N GLU A 190 7.87 -1.55 -2.36
CA GLU A 190 7.63 -0.98 -3.68
C GLU A 190 6.17 -0.50 -3.81
N GLY A 191 5.95 0.55 -4.61
CA GLY A 191 4.61 1.14 -4.78
C GLY A 191 3.58 0.13 -5.27
N GLY A 192 3.94 -0.67 -6.29
CA GLY A 192 3.06 -1.68 -6.88
C GLY A 192 2.70 -2.87 -5.99
N GLU A 193 3.26 -2.95 -4.78
CA GLU A 193 2.84 -3.95 -3.80
C GLU A 193 1.38 -3.75 -3.42
N ARG A 194 0.65 -4.85 -3.26
CA ARG A 194 -0.79 -4.79 -2.96
C ARG A 194 -1.05 -4.64 -1.47
N GLN A 195 -2.07 -3.87 -1.16
CA GLN A 195 -2.61 -3.76 0.19
C GLN A 195 -3.03 -5.13 0.74
N ARG A 196 -2.79 -5.35 2.03
CA ARG A 196 -3.40 -6.46 2.76
C ARG A 196 -4.85 -6.10 3.09
N ILE A 197 -5.78 -6.62 2.30
CA ILE A 197 -7.21 -6.41 2.55
C ILE A 197 -7.67 -7.41 3.64
N PRO A 198 -8.36 -6.98 4.71
CA PRO A 198 -8.96 -7.89 5.67
C PRO A 198 -9.92 -8.87 4.98
N LEU A 199 -9.94 -10.11 5.45
CA LEU A 199 -10.65 -11.19 4.77
C LEU A 199 -12.15 -10.91 4.64
N GLN A 200 -12.77 -10.38 5.69
CA GLN A 200 -14.19 -10.02 5.72
C GLN A 200 -14.54 -8.97 4.66
N ASN A 201 -13.62 -8.05 4.37
CA ASN A 201 -13.82 -7.00 3.37
C ASN A 201 -13.53 -7.51 1.95
N ARG A 202 -12.64 -8.49 1.78
CA ARG A 202 -12.46 -9.20 0.50
C ARG A 202 -13.66 -10.06 0.11
N LEU A 203 -14.34 -10.65 1.08
CA LEU A 203 -15.40 -11.65 0.86
C LEU A 203 -16.82 -11.10 1.03
N GLY A 204 -16.94 -9.86 1.50
CA GLY A 204 -18.19 -9.25 1.96
C GLY A 204 -18.59 -9.73 3.36
N SER A 205 -19.02 -8.79 4.21
CA SER A 205 -19.49 -9.05 5.59
C SER A 205 -20.75 -9.93 5.66
N SER A 206 -21.37 -10.27 4.53
CA SER A 206 -22.64 -10.98 4.44
C SER A 206 -22.55 -12.51 4.48
N HIS A 207 -21.35 -13.12 4.41
CA HIS A 207 -21.20 -14.58 4.35
C HIS A 207 -20.27 -15.16 5.42
N PRO A 208 -20.75 -15.31 6.67
CA PRO A 208 -19.94 -15.85 7.77
C PRO A 208 -19.36 -17.23 7.46
N LYS A 209 -20.08 -18.08 6.70
CA LYS A 209 -19.59 -19.41 6.29
C LYS A 209 -18.44 -19.36 5.30
N LEU A 210 -18.45 -18.39 4.37
CA LEU A 210 -17.35 -18.18 3.44
C LEU A 210 -16.12 -17.67 4.18
N THR A 211 -16.31 -16.68 5.06
CA THR A 211 -15.25 -16.15 5.92
C THR A 211 -14.65 -17.25 6.81
N GLN A 212 -15.48 -18.07 7.47
CA GLN A 212 -15.01 -19.20 8.27
C GLN A 212 -14.23 -20.21 7.44
N ALA A 213 -14.71 -20.56 6.24
CA ALA A 213 -14.02 -21.50 5.36
C ALA A 213 -12.65 -20.99 4.94
N VAL A 214 -12.55 -19.70 4.59
CA VAL A 214 -11.27 -19.12 4.20
C VAL A 214 -10.34 -18.93 5.41
N LEU A 215 -10.84 -18.59 6.60
CA LEU A 215 -10.02 -18.56 7.81
C LEU A 215 -9.43 -19.95 8.13
N LEU A 216 -10.23 -21.00 7.97
CA LEU A 216 -9.75 -22.38 8.11
C LEU A 216 -8.69 -22.73 7.07
N MET A 217 -8.86 -22.29 5.81
CA MET A 217 -7.84 -22.46 4.78
C MET A 217 -6.54 -21.71 5.14
N GLU A 218 -6.62 -20.44 5.54
CA GLU A 218 -5.44 -19.64 5.91
C GLU A 218 -4.71 -20.22 7.14
N ALA A 219 -5.44 -20.83 8.08
CA ALA A 219 -4.87 -21.48 9.26
C ALA A 219 -4.17 -22.82 8.95
N ASN A 220 -4.51 -23.49 7.87
CA ASN A 220 -4.06 -24.86 7.56
C ASN A 220 -3.22 -24.93 6.25
N ILE A 221 -2.37 -23.94 6.01
CA ILE A 221 -1.57 -23.86 4.76
C ILE A 221 -0.56 -25.01 4.61
N GLU A 222 0.10 -25.41 5.70
CA GLU A 222 1.11 -26.47 5.70
C GLU A 222 0.49 -27.86 5.57
N GLU A 223 -0.67 -28.07 6.22
CA GLU A 223 -1.45 -29.31 6.17
C GLU A 223 -2.85 -29.03 5.61
N PRO A 224 -2.99 -28.92 4.28
CA PRO A 224 -4.20 -28.42 3.65
C PRO A 224 -5.37 -29.41 3.76
N LEU A 225 -6.44 -28.95 4.40
CA LEU A 225 -7.73 -29.64 4.45
C LEU A 225 -8.34 -29.81 3.04
N THR A 226 -8.99 -30.95 2.83
CA THR A 226 -9.84 -31.21 1.66
C THR A 226 -11.08 -30.31 1.67
N THR A 227 -11.72 -30.15 0.50
CA THR A 227 -12.97 -29.38 0.40
C THR A 227 -14.09 -29.99 1.26
N ASP A 228 -14.12 -31.31 1.41
CA ASP A 228 -15.08 -32.01 2.26
C ASP A 228 -14.85 -31.73 3.74
N GLU A 229 -13.60 -31.76 4.22
CA GLU A 229 -13.26 -31.41 5.61
C GLU A 229 -13.61 -29.95 5.93
N ILE A 230 -13.31 -29.02 5.01
CA ILE A 230 -13.66 -27.61 5.18
C ILE A 230 -15.18 -27.44 5.27
N ALA A 231 -15.94 -28.14 4.41
CA ALA A 231 -17.39 -28.09 4.43
C ALA A 231 -17.96 -28.61 5.76
N GLN A 232 -17.39 -29.70 6.29
CA GLN A 232 -17.75 -30.24 7.60
C GLN A 232 -17.46 -29.25 8.73
N HIS A 233 -16.25 -28.67 8.78
CA HIS A 233 -15.86 -27.71 9.81
C HIS A 233 -16.69 -26.43 9.82
N VAL A 234 -17.20 -25.99 8.66
CA VAL A 234 -18.10 -24.83 8.57
C VAL A 234 -19.58 -25.20 8.59
N CYS A 235 -19.92 -26.45 8.85
CA CYS A 235 -21.29 -26.97 8.95
C CYS A 235 -22.15 -26.71 7.70
N VAL A 236 -21.62 -26.98 6.51
CA VAL A 236 -22.38 -26.94 5.23
C VAL A 236 -22.07 -28.18 4.40
N SER A 237 -22.92 -28.49 3.41
CA SER A 237 -22.56 -29.52 2.43
C SER A 237 -21.46 -29.04 1.47
N ARG A 238 -20.67 -29.96 0.91
CA ARG A 238 -19.66 -29.63 -0.13
C ARG A 238 -20.27 -28.85 -1.30
N ARG A 239 -21.44 -29.27 -1.79
CA ARG A 239 -22.16 -28.58 -2.87
C ARG A 239 -22.53 -27.14 -2.47
N GLN A 240 -22.94 -26.92 -1.22
CA GLN A 240 -23.24 -25.58 -0.73
C GLN A 240 -21.96 -24.73 -0.61
N LEU A 241 -20.86 -25.30 -0.13
CA LEU A 241 -19.56 -24.63 -0.08
C LEU A 241 -19.10 -24.20 -1.48
N GLU A 242 -19.13 -25.11 -2.45
CA GLU A 242 -18.79 -24.84 -3.84
C GLU A 242 -19.69 -23.75 -4.44
N ARG A 243 -21.00 -23.78 -4.15
CA ARG A 243 -21.94 -22.73 -4.58
C ARG A 243 -21.58 -21.37 -4.00
N ILE A 244 -21.26 -21.30 -2.70
CA ILE A 244 -20.87 -20.06 -2.03
C ILE A 244 -19.58 -19.52 -2.67
N PHE A 245 -18.54 -20.33 -2.83
CA PHE A 245 -17.29 -19.92 -3.47
C PHE A 245 -17.52 -19.45 -4.92
N LYS A 246 -18.36 -20.16 -5.69
CA LYS A 246 -18.69 -19.76 -7.06
C LYS A 246 -19.44 -18.44 -7.12
N GLN A 247 -20.38 -18.22 -6.19
CA GLN A 247 -21.20 -17.01 -6.15
C GLN A 247 -20.40 -15.77 -5.76
N TYR A 248 -19.54 -15.86 -4.73
CA TYR A 248 -18.86 -14.69 -4.15
C TYR A 248 -17.43 -14.49 -4.64
N LEU A 249 -16.74 -15.56 -5.07
CA LEU A 249 -15.35 -15.50 -5.50
C LEU A 249 -15.16 -15.90 -6.97
N ASN A 250 -16.23 -16.35 -7.65
CA ASN A 250 -16.17 -16.89 -9.02
C ASN A 250 -15.08 -17.96 -9.20
N ARG A 251 -14.85 -18.77 -8.16
CA ARG A 251 -13.82 -19.82 -8.09
C ARG A 251 -14.38 -21.05 -7.39
N VAL A 252 -13.73 -22.19 -7.58
CA VAL A 252 -13.99 -23.39 -6.77
C VAL A 252 -13.11 -23.38 -5.51
N PRO A 253 -13.55 -23.98 -4.38
CA PRO A 253 -12.81 -23.94 -3.12
C PRO A 253 -11.36 -24.43 -3.23
N SER A 254 -11.13 -25.53 -3.95
CA SER A 254 -9.80 -26.11 -4.15
C SER A 254 -8.84 -25.20 -4.91
N GLN A 255 -9.33 -24.51 -5.94
CA GLN A 255 -8.56 -23.54 -6.71
C GLN A 255 -8.19 -22.35 -5.83
N TYR A 256 -9.16 -21.76 -5.14
CA TYR A 256 -8.90 -20.65 -4.23
C TYR A 256 -7.87 -21.01 -3.14
N TYR A 257 -7.97 -22.22 -2.59
CA TYR A 257 -7.02 -22.69 -1.58
C TYR A 257 -5.60 -22.88 -2.15
N LEU A 258 -5.48 -23.35 -3.38
CA LEU A 258 -4.19 -23.40 -4.08
C LEU A 258 -3.60 -21.98 -4.24
N GLU A 259 -4.41 -21.00 -4.65
CA GLU A 259 -3.97 -19.60 -4.80
C GLU A 259 -3.47 -19.02 -3.47
N LEU A 260 -4.16 -19.28 -2.35
CA LEU A 260 -3.70 -18.86 -1.02
C LEU A 260 -2.32 -19.43 -0.67
N ARG A 261 -2.12 -20.74 -0.90
CA ARG A 261 -0.85 -21.42 -0.63
C ARG A 261 0.29 -20.89 -1.50
N LEU A 262 0.02 -20.62 -2.78
CA LEU A 262 0.99 -20.03 -3.69
C LEU A 262 1.36 -18.59 -3.31
N ASN A 263 0.39 -17.78 -2.90
CA ASN A 263 0.65 -16.42 -2.41
C ASN A 263 1.48 -16.43 -1.11
N LYS A 264 1.21 -17.35 -0.18
CA LYS A 264 2.03 -17.53 1.03
C LYS A 264 3.45 -17.96 0.67
N ALA A 265 3.60 -18.87 -0.29
CA ALA A 265 4.91 -19.29 -0.78
C ALA A 265 5.70 -18.12 -1.37
N ARG A 266 5.05 -17.25 -2.17
CA ARG A 266 5.65 -16.03 -2.70
C ARG A 266 6.10 -15.07 -1.60
N GLN A 267 5.29 -14.87 -0.57
CA GLN A 267 5.70 -14.08 0.60
C GLN A 267 6.94 -14.67 1.28
N MET A 268 6.98 -15.99 1.49
CA MET A 268 8.14 -16.65 2.11
C MET A 268 9.39 -16.59 1.23
N LEU A 269 9.25 -16.65 -0.10
CA LEU A 269 10.35 -16.44 -1.05
C LEU A 269 10.95 -15.02 -0.88
N MET A 270 10.08 -14.03 -0.66
CA MET A 270 10.46 -12.63 -0.49
C MET A 270 10.97 -12.27 0.91
N GLN A 271 10.59 -13.02 1.94
CA GLN A 271 10.87 -12.66 3.34
C GLN A 271 11.92 -13.55 4.02
N THR A 272 12.19 -14.74 3.49
CA THR A 272 13.06 -15.73 4.15
C THR A 272 14.18 -16.24 3.26
N SER A 273 15.22 -16.84 3.88
CA SER A 273 16.32 -17.54 3.21
C SER A 273 16.07 -19.05 3.02
N LYS A 274 14.86 -19.56 3.38
CA LYS A 274 14.51 -20.99 3.26
C LYS A 274 14.67 -21.49 1.83
N SER A 275 15.05 -22.76 1.65
CA SER A 275 15.17 -23.35 0.31
C SER A 275 13.81 -23.39 -0.40
N ILE A 276 13.81 -23.41 -1.74
CA ILE A 276 12.57 -23.49 -2.54
C ILE A 276 11.75 -24.73 -2.15
N ILE A 277 12.44 -25.84 -1.86
CA ILE A 277 11.82 -27.10 -1.43
C ILE A 277 11.17 -26.92 -0.05
N GLN A 278 11.89 -26.34 0.92
CA GLN A 278 11.34 -26.08 2.26
C GLN A 278 10.11 -25.17 2.21
N ILE A 279 10.11 -24.14 1.36
CA ILE A 279 8.95 -23.27 1.18
C ILE A 279 7.77 -24.03 0.59
N GLY A 280 8.01 -24.87 -0.42
CA GLY A 280 6.97 -25.74 -0.97
C GLY A 280 6.33 -26.63 0.10
N LEU A 281 7.16 -27.29 0.92
CA LEU A 281 6.67 -28.14 2.02
C LEU A 281 5.87 -27.34 3.05
N SER A 282 6.38 -26.20 3.52
CA SER A 282 5.66 -25.31 4.46
C SER A 282 4.37 -24.71 3.88
N CYS A 283 4.14 -24.83 2.57
CA CYS A 283 2.91 -24.40 1.90
C CYS A 283 2.05 -25.61 1.46
N GLY A 284 2.29 -26.79 2.02
CA GLY A 284 1.46 -27.97 1.80
C GLY A 284 1.60 -28.61 0.42
N PHE A 285 2.75 -28.43 -0.24
CA PHE A 285 3.07 -29.13 -1.48
C PHE A 285 3.86 -30.41 -1.19
N SER A 286 3.45 -31.53 -1.79
CA SER A 286 4.09 -32.83 -1.62
C SER A 286 5.49 -32.95 -2.22
N SER A 287 5.85 -32.09 -3.18
CA SER A 287 7.19 -32.10 -3.80
C SER A 287 7.56 -30.76 -4.43
N GLY A 288 8.87 -30.51 -4.53
CA GLY A 288 9.43 -29.31 -5.19
C GLY A 288 9.04 -29.14 -6.66
N PRO A 289 9.03 -30.19 -7.50
CA PRO A 289 8.56 -30.09 -8.89
C PRO A 289 7.09 -29.72 -9.01
N HIS A 290 6.22 -30.33 -8.19
CA HIS A 290 4.79 -30.00 -8.17
C HIS A 290 4.56 -28.54 -7.76
N PHE A 291 5.26 -28.08 -6.70
CA PHE A 291 5.24 -26.69 -6.29
C PHE A 291 5.71 -25.74 -7.40
N SER A 292 6.86 -26.00 -8.01
CA SER A 292 7.45 -25.12 -9.02
C SER A 292 6.57 -25.01 -10.27
N SER A 293 5.94 -26.11 -10.69
CA SER A 293 4.99 -26.11 -11.81
C SER A 293 3.73 -25.31 -11.46
N ALA A 294 3.12 -25.55 -10.30
CA ALA A 294 1.93 -24.82 -9.87
C ALA A 294 2.21 -23.32 -9.73
N TYR A 295 3.37 -22.96 -9.19
CA TYR A 295 3.82 -21.59 -9.02
C TYR A 295 4.00 -20.89 -10.37
N ARG A 296 4.71 -21.51 -11.32
CA ARG A 296 4.91 -20.94 -12.66
C ARG A 296 3.60 -20.77 -13.40
N ASN A 297 2.70 -21.74 -13.31
CA ASN A 297 1.39 -21.65 -13.96
C ASN A 297 0.55 -20.50 -13.41
N PHE A 298 0.72 -20.15 -12.13
CA PHE A 298 -0.05 -19.09 -11.49
C PHE A 298 0.57 -17.69 -11.64
N PHE A 299 1.90 -17.56 -11.47
CA PHE A 299 2.59 -16.26 -11.48
C PHE A 299 3.29 -15.93 -12.80
N GLY A 300 3.42 -16.88 -13.72
CA GLY A 300 4.15 -16.70 -14.98
C GLY A 300 5.68 -16.77 -14.86
N ALA A 301 6.21 -16.87 -13.63
CA ALA A 301 7.64 -17.02 -13.34
C ALA A 301 7.87 -18.16 -12.34
N THR A 302 9.07 -18.72 -12.33
CA THR A 302 9.46 -19.77 -11.38
C THR A 302 9.78 -19.18 -10.00
N PRO A 303 9.68 -19.99 -8.91
CA PRO A 303 10.08 -19.54 -7.57
C PRO A 303 11.52 -18.99 -7.49
N ARG A 304 12.41 -19.51 -8.34
CA ARG A 304 13.82 -19.10 -8.39
C ARG A 304 13.98 -17.75 -9.07
N GLU A 305 13.26 -17.51 -10.17
CA GLU A 305 13.27 -16.22 -10.87
C GLU A 305 12.75 -15.11 -9.96
N ASP A 306 11.63 -15.31 -9.28
CA ASP A 306 11.07 -14.33 -8.33
C ASP A 306 12.03 -14.02 -7.18
N ARG A 307 12.70 -15.04 -6.64
CA ARG A 307 13.71 -14.85 -5.59
C ARG A 307 14.95 -14.11 -6.10
N ASN A 308 15.37 -14.37 -7.34
CA ASN A 308 16.52 -13.70 -7.92
C ASN A 308 16.21 -12.24 -8.27
N GLN A 309 14.98 -11.94 -8.71
CA GLN A 309 14.53 -10.56 -8.92
C GLN A 309 14.61 -9.76 -7.62
N ARG A 310 14.21 -10.34 -6.47
CA ARG A 310 14.44 -9.71 -5.16
C ARG A 310 15.93 -9.40 -4.92
N ARG A 311 16.83 -10.34 -5.23
CA ARG A 311 18.27 -10.15 -5.01
C ARG A 311 18.84 -9.07 -5.91
N SER A 312 18.44 -9.02 -7.18
CA SER A 312 18.89 -7.98 -8.12
C SER A 312 18.33 -6.60 -7.81
N SER A 313 17.15 -6.52 -7.19
CA SER A 313 16.54 -5.26 -6.74
C SER A 313 16.99 -4.84 -5.33
N SER A 314 17.77 -5.66 -4.64
CA SER A 314 18.35 -5.35 -3.34
C SER A 314 19.77 -4.83 -3.56
N PRO A 315 20.10 -3.57 -3.21
CA PRO A 315 21.44 -3.00 -3.43
C PRO A 315 22.58 -3.69 -2.65
N PHE A 316 22.28 -4.73 -1.86
CA PHE A 316 23.24 -5.41 -0.99
C PHE A 316 23.22 -6.92 -1.25
N GLU A 317 24.11 -7.39 -2.13
CA GLU A 317 24.63 -8.74 -1.97
C GLU A 317 25.68 -8.74 -0.85
N LEU A 318 25.35 -9.39 0.26
CA LEU A 318 26.33 -9.79 1.27
C LEU A 318 27.38 -10.68 0.59
N SER A 319 28.60 -10.17 0.47
CA SER A 319 29.78 -10.96 0.13
C SER A 319 29.81 -12.20 1.03
N SER A 320 29.79 -13.39 0.43
CA SER A 320 30.04 -14.64 1.12
C SER A 320 31.37 -14.56 1.87
N VAL A 321 31.33 -14.68 3.20
CA VAL A 321 32.52 -14.80 4.04
C VAL A 321 33.32 -16.02 3.57
N PRO A 322 34.66 -15.94 3.36
CA PRO A 322 35.45 -17.11 3.02
C PRO A 322 35.42 -18.09 4.18
N SER A 323 35.21 -19.38 3.91
CA SER A 323 35.40 -20.42 4.91
C SER A 323 36.88 -20.45 5.32
N GLU A 324 37.19 -19.98 6.52
CA GLU A 324 38.47 -20.31 7.13
C GLU A 324 38.46 -21.81 7.45
N ARG A 325 39.35 -22.54 6.77
CA ARG A 325 39.72 -23.90 7.14
C ARG A 325 40.60 -23.80 8.39
N GLY A 326 40.15 -24.42 9.47
CA GLY A 326 40.98 -24.93 10.56
C GLY A 326 40.78 -26.43 10.64
#